data_AF-A0A177LC76-F1
#
_entry.id   AF-A0A177LC76-F1
#
_cell.length_a   1.000
_cell.length_b   1.000
_cell.length_c   1.000
_cell.angle_alpha   90.00
_cell.angle_beta   90.00
_cell.angle_gamma   90.00
#
_symmetry.space_group_name_H-M   'P 1'
#
loop_
_entity.id
_entity.type
_entity.pdbx_description
1 polymer ?
#
loop_
_entity_poly.entity_id
_entity_poly.type
_entity_poly.pdbx_seq_one_letter_code
_entity_poly.pdbx_strand_id
1 'polypeptide(L)'
;MAVSFESILINALEKVHDEGNVEKKQDDIKEIIEGIKDYSKQIQKGRYRGDGYGEIFVTYFKNFTVSIVFGDEKRNNGSGCLLRLNRDFLITNAHVIKGAIAAERLLIGSVEVGKIEEKIISIDDELDLAVIDLSDGLNKDLEDTGKMFFEPKSWPSSECEIGDHVFIVGFPGIFREDEELFSSVYYTAIHEEIMDVTDRRLVSGFNRENWKKTLGLKEISDLKRLGGLSGGPVFICRDDIPELLGFTYEDGGGFFDGVKIIKSYFIDKDGEISKNVP
;
A
#
# COMPACT_ATOMS: atom_id res chain seq x y z
N MET A 1 -0.29 -20.66 17.11
CA MET A 1 -0.08 -19.23 17.41
C MET A 1 1.41 -18.99 17.38
N ALA A 2 1.87 -18.02 16.59
CA ALA A 2 3.26 -17.60 16.65
C ALA A 2 3.53 -16.99 18.03
N VAL A 3 4.72 -17.21 18.59
CA VAL A 3 5.12 -16.62 19.89
C VAL A 3 5.47 -15.15 19.65
N SER A 4 4.89 -14.22 20.42
CA SER A 4 5.21 -12.79 20.27
C SER A 4 6.64 -12.49 20.73
N PHE A 5 7.23 -11.41 20.20
CA PHE A 5 8.56 -10.98 20.64
C PHE A 5 8.60 -10.65 22.14
N GLU A 6 7.53 -10.04 22.67
CA GLU A 6 7.37 -9.74 24.09
C GLU A 6 7.39 -11.02 24.94
N SER A 7 6.74 -12.08 24.46
CA SER A 7 6.73 -13.37 25.16
C SER A 7 8.12 -14.01 25.16
N ILE A 8 8.86 -13.92 24.05
CA ILE A 8 10.25 -14.37 23.97
C ILE A 8 11.14 -13.56 24.93
N LEU A 9 10.97 -12.24 24.94
CA LEU A 9 11.75 -11.34 25.78
C LEU A 9 11.49 -11.56 27.26
N ILE A 10 10.23 -11.73 27.67
CA ILE A 10 9.88 -12.04 29.07
C ILE A 10 10.56 -13.34 29.51
N ASN A 11 10.44 -14.42 28.72
CA ASN A 11 11.07 -15.70 29.04
C ASN A 11 12.60 -15.59 29.15
N ALA A 12 13.22 -14.79 28.26
CA ALA A 12 14.66 -14.57 28.30
C ALA A 12 15.10 -13.78 29.55
N LEU A 13 14.33 -12.75 29.93
CA LEU A 13 14.58 -11.97 31.14
C LEU A 13 14.38 -12.77 32.42
N GLU A 14 13.37 -13.65 32.48
CA GLU A 14 13.17 -14.59 33.59
C GLU A 14 14.33 -15.57 33.72
N LYS A 15 14.83 -16.13 32.61
CA LYS A 15 16.04 -16.96 32.59
C LYS A 15 17.26 -16.22 33.15
N VAL A 16 17.46 -14.96 32.75
CA VAL A 16 18.54 -14.11 33.28
C VAL A 16 18.36 -13.82 34.77
N HIS A 17 17.13 -13.58 35.21
CA HIS A 17 16.82 -13.30 36.61
C HIS A 17 17.24 -14.47 37.51
N ASP A 18 16.89 -15.69 37.10
CA ASP A 18 17.12 -16.93 37.86
C ASP A 18 18.56 -17.49 37.73
N GLU A 19 19.34 -16.99 36.76
CA GLU A 19 20.74 -17.41 36.57
C GLU A 19 21.64 -16.89 37.71
N GLY A 20 22.21 -17.85 38.45
CA GLY A 20 23.11 -17.60 39.58
C GLY A 20 24.58 -17.43 39.19
N ASN A 21 24.98 -17.87 38.00
CA ASN A 21 26.33 -17.67 37.48
C ASN A 21 26.46 -16.29 36.81
N VAL A 22 27.33 -15.44 37.36
CA VAL A 22 27.51 -14.04 36.90
C VAL A 22 27.99 -13.95 35.45
N GLU A 23 28.94 -14.80 35.02
CA GLU A 23 29.45 -14.77 33.65
C GLU A 23 28.36 -15.16 32.65
N LYS A 24 27.64 -16.25 32.94
CA LYS A 24 26.54 -16.71 32.11
C LYS A 24 25.39 -15.69 32.05
N LYS A 25 25.08 -15.03 33.18
CA LYS A 25 24.11 -13.94 33.24
C LYS A 25 24.52 -12.75 32.36
N GLN A 26 25.79 -12.39 32.34
CA GLN A 26 26.30 -11.32 31.46
C GLN A 26 26.17 -11.69 29.99
N ASP A 27 26.44 -12.95 29.63
CA ASP A 27 26.32 -13.42 28.25
C ASP A 27 24.84 -13.48 27.80
N ASP A 28 23.94 -14.00 28.64
CA ASP A 28 22.50 -13.99 28.37
C ASP A 28 21.97 -12.53 28.22
N ILE A 29 22.45 -11.56 29.02
CA ILE A 29 22.08 -10.14 28.86
C ILE A 29 22.54 -9.59 27.51
N LYS A 30 23.76 -9.92 27.06
CA LYS A 30 24.25 -9.47 25.74
C LYS A 30 23.38 -10.03 24.62
N GLU A 31 23.03 -11.31 24.68
CA GLU A 31 22.15 -11.97 23.71
C GLU A 31 20.77 -11.28 23.65
N ILE A 32 20.18 -10.95 24.81
CA ILE A 32 18.92 -10.20 24.87
C ILE A 32 19.05 -8.81 24.23
N ILE A 33 20.12 -8.08 24.52
CA ILE A 33 20.36 -6.75 23.93
C ILE A 33 20.50 -6.85 22.41
N GLU A 34 21.23 -7.84 21.91
CA GLU A 34 21.38 -8.09 20.47
C GLU A 34 20.03 -8.46 19.83
N GLY A 35 19.24 -9.32 20.47
CA GLY A 35 17.90 -9.67 20.01
C GLY A 35 16.94 -8.49 19.96
N ILE A 36 16.96 -7.59 20.95
CA ILE A 36 16.17 -6.35 20.94
C ILE A 36 16.62 -5.43 19.81
N LYS A 37 17.93 -5.28 19.59
CA LYS A 37 18.47 -4.46 18.51
C LYS A 37 18.07 -4.99 17.13
N ASP A 38 18.17 -6.30 16.92
CA ASP A 38 17.75 -6.93 15.67
C ASP A 38 16.25 -6.75 15.46
N TYR A 39 15.42 -7.05 16.47
CA TYR A 39 13.98 -6.86 16.39
C TYR A 39 13.61 -5.41 16.06
N SER A 40 14.21 -4.44 16.75
CA SER A 40 14.01 -3.01 16.47
C SER A 40 14.38 -2.66 15.03
N LYS A 41 15.50 -3.19 14.51
CA LYS A 41 15.90 -3.00 13.10
C LYS A 41 14.89 -3.60 12.13
N GLN A 42 14.32 -4.77 12.43
CA GLN A 42 13.27 -5.39 11.61
C GLN A 42 11.99 -4.53 11.55
N ILE A 43 11.59 -3.95 12.68
CA ILE A 43 10.43 -3.03 12.72
C ILE A 43 10.70 -1.75 11.92
N GLN A 44 11.93 -1.22 11.95
CA GLN A 44 12.32 -0.08 11.10
C GLN A 44 12.32 -0.43 9.60
N LYS A 45 12.53 -1.71 9.27
CA LYS A 45 12.41 -2.25 7.90
C LYS A 45 10.97 -2.60 7.50
N GLY A 46 9.95 -2.12 8.20
CA GLY A 46 8.56 -2.35 7.78
C GLY A 46 7.97 -3.71 8.17
N ARG A 47 8.68 -4.53 8.97
CA ARG A 47 8.06 -5.71 9.58
C ARG A 47 7.12 -5.26 10.69
N TYR A 48 5.94 -5.86 10.74
CA TYR A 48 4.98 -5.55 11.80
C TYR A 48 5.14 -6.48 13.01
N ARG A 49 4.67 -6.02 14.16
CA ARG A 49 4.77 -6.73 15.43
C ARG A 49 3.77 -7.92 15.46
N GLY A 50 4.22 -9.14 15.23
CA GLY A 50 3.45 -10.37 15.47
C GLY A 50 2.04 -10.44 14.83
N ASP A 51 1.26 -11.43 15.26
CA ASP A 51 -0.11 -11.66 14.77
C ASP A 51 -1.05 -10.54 15.27
N GLY A 52 -1.81 -9.90 14.36
CA GLY A 52 -2.79 -8.85 14.66
C GLY A 52 -2.41 -7.42 14.23
N TYR A 53 -1.13 -7.01 14.30
CA TYR A 53 -0.74 -5.68 13.83
C TYR A 53 -0.87 -5.53 12.31
N GLY A 54 -0.51 -6.58 11.57
CA GLY A 54 -0.75 -6.63 10.13
C GLY A 54 -2.23 -6.43 9.78
N GLU A 55 -3.14 -7.01 10.57
CA GLU A 55 -4.59 -6.87 10.38
C GLU A 55 -5.09 -5.44 10.59
N ILE A 56 -4.55 -4.77 11.61
CA ILE A 56 -4.84 -3.36 11.91
C ILE A 56 -4.38 -2.49 10.74
N PHE A 57 -3.15 -2.67 10.25
CA PHE A 57 -2.63 -1.91 9.12
C PHE A 57 -3.44 -2.15 7.84
N VAL A 58 -3.75 -3.41 7.53
CA VAL A 58 -4.57 -3.76 6.36
C VAL A 58 -5.95 -3.08 6.41
N THR A 59 -6.59 -3.07 7.59
CA THR A 59 -7.88 -2.42 7.79
C THR A 59 -7.76 -0.90 7.72
N TYR A 60 -6.68 -0.34 8.28
CA TYR A 60 -6.40 1.09 8.26
C TYR A 60 -6.20 1.59 6.82
N PHE A 61 -5.35 0.92 6.03
CA PHE A 61 -5.05 1.29 4.64
C PHE A 61 -6.26 1.21 3.70
N LYS A 62 -7.21 0.32 4.00
CA LYS A 62 -8.47 0.21 3.25
C LYS A 62 -9.29 1.51 3.27
N ASN A 63 -9.14 2.35 4.29
CA ASN A 63 -9.90 3.62 4.40
C ASN A 63 -9.42 4.66 3.39
N PHE A 64 -8.13 4.63 3.02
CA PHE A 64 -7.52 5.55 2.06
C PHE A 64 -7.44 5.00 0.64
N THR A 65 -7.80 3.73 0.46
CA THR A 65 -7.72 3.06 -0.84
C THR A 65 -9.11 2.95 -1.45
N VAL A 66 -9.26 3.37 -2.70
CA VAL A 66 -10.54 3.33 -3.44
C VAL A 66 -10.40 2.49 -4.70
N SER A 67 -11.47 1.80 -5.07
CA SER A 67 -11.61 1.19 -6.39
C SER A 67 -11.95 2.28 -7.39
N ILE A 68 -11.39 2.21 -8.58
CA ILE A 68 -11.79 3.06 -9.71
C ILE A 68 -12.42 2.11 -10.73
N VAL A 69 -13.72 2.20 -10.97
CA VAL A 69 -14.46 1.33 -11.88
C VAL A 69 -15.03 2.17 -13.00
N PHE A 70 -14.82 1.76 -14.26
CA PHE A 70 -15.27 2.53 -15.40
C PHE A 70 -15.70 1.65 -16.57
N GLY A 71 -16.62 2.16 -17.38
CA GLY A 71 -17.31 1.43 -18.45
C GLY A 71 -18.70 0.94 -18.02
N ASP A 72 -19.48 0.46 -18.99
CA ASP A 72 -20.87 0.02 -18.76
C ASP A 72 -20.99 -1.51 -18.78
N GLU A 73 -21.13 -2.14 -19.95
CA GLU A 73 -21.21 -3.60 -20.11
C GLU A 73 -19.87 -4.31 -19.84
N LYS A 74 -18.76 -3.72 -20.28
CA LYS A 74 -17.40 -4.20 -20.02
C LYS A 74 -16.70 -3.25 -19.06
N ARG A 75 -16.88 -3.53 -17.77
CA ARG A 75 -16.25 -2.75 -16.70
C ARG A 75 -14.75 -3.04 -16.65
N ASN A 76 -13.95 -2.00 -16.63
CA ASN A 76 -12.55 -2.05 -16.24
C ASN A 76 -12.43 -1.55 -14.80
N ASN A 77 -11.34 -1.90 -14.14
CA ASN A 77 -11.04 -1.29 -12.86
C ASN A 77 -9.55 -1.04 -12.65
N GLY A 78 -9.27 -0.06 -11.81
CA GLY A 78 -8.00 0.22 -11.19
C GLY A 78 -8.20 0.50 -9.71
N SER A 79 -7.14 0.98 -9.07
CA SER A 79 -7.12 1.39 -7.68
C SER A 79 -6.62 2.83 -7.57
N GLY A 80 -6.90 3.48 -6.46
CA GLY A 80 -6.39 4.82 -6.17
C GLY A 80 -6.23 5.07 -4.69
N CYS A 81 -5.50 6.13 -4.37
CA CYS A 81 -5.23 6.59 -3.01
C CYS A 81 -5.88 7.96 -2.79
N LEU A 82 -6.64 8.07 -1.71
CA LEU A 82 -7.12 9.34 -1.18
C LEU A 82 -6.03 9.93 -0.30
N LEU A 83 -5.45 11.05 -0.75
CA LEU A 83 -4.30 11.68 -0.13
C LEU A 83 -4.62 13.13 0.17
N ARG A 84 -4.36 13.58 1.40
CA ARG A 84 -4.48 14.99 1.79
C ARG A 84 -3.10 15.59 2.01
N LEU A 85 -2.76 16.57 1.17
CA LEU A 85 -1.57 17.41 1.29
C LEU A 85 -2.03 18.86 1.52
N ASN A 86 -1.76 19.77 0.57
CA ASN A 86 -2.35 21.11 0.61
C ASN A 86 -3.84 21.10 0.23
N ARG A 87 -4.28 20.05 -0.47
CA ARG A 87 -5.67 19.77 -0.86
C ARG A 87 -5.94 18.27 -0.79
N ASP A 88 -7.17 17.91 -1.10
CA ASP A 88 -7.65 16.53 -1.16
C ASP A 88 -7.50 16.00 -2.57
N PHE A 89 -6.68 14.97 -2.73
CA PHE A 89 -6.35 14.38 -4.02
C PHE A 89 -6.76 12.92 -4.11
N LEU A 90 -7.13 12.50 -5.31
CA LEU A 90 -7.03 11.11 -5.73
C LEU A 90 -5.74 10.94 -6.52
N ILE A 91 -4.91 10.00 -6.10
CA ILE A 91 -3.72 9.58 -6.85
C ILE A 91 -3.96 8.20 -7.42
N THR A 92 -3.62 8.01 -8.69
CA THR A 92 -3.69 6.71 -9.38
C THR A 92 -2.75 6.71 -10.59
N ASN A 93 -2.81 5.69 -11.43
CA ASN A 93 -2.04 5.64 -12.66
C ASN A 93 -2.65 6.44 -13.81
N ALA A 94 -1.81 6.95 -14.70
CA ALA A 94 -2.21 7.68 -15.89
C ALA A 94 -3.11 6.83 -16.80
N HIS A 95 -2.75 5.57 -17.04
CA HIS A 95 -3.55 4.69 -17.91
C HIS A 95 -4.95 4.39 -17.34
N VAL A 96 -5.11 4.34 -16.01
CA VAL A 96 -6.40 4.12 -15.35
C VAL A 96 -7.34 5.30 -15.63
N ILE A 97 -6.83 6.52 -15.44
CA ILE A 97 -7.63 7.74 -15.67
C ILE A 97 -7.92 7.95 -17.15
N LYS A 98 -6.98 7.68 -18.05
CA LYS A 98 -7.23 7.73 -19.49
C LYS A 98 -8.32 6.74 -19.91
N GLY A 99 -8.32 5.54 -19.34
CA GLY A 99 -9.40 4.57 -19.52
C GLY A 99 -10.74 5.10 -19.01
N ALA A 100 -10.73 5.78 -17.86
CA ALA A 100 -11.93 6.37 -17.25
C ALA A 100 -12.51 7.54 -18.07
N ILE A 101 -11.67 8.44 -18.60
CA ILE A 101 -12.12 9.56 -19.45
C ILE A 101 -12.83 9.05 -20.71
N ALA A 102 -12.36 7.93 -21.27
CA ALA A 102 -12.94 7.33 -22.47
C ALA A 102 -14.26 6.58 -22.20
N ALA A 103 -14.65 6.42 -20.92
CA ALA A 103 -15.84 5.68 -20.53
C ALA A 103 -17.04 6.60 -20.28
N GLU A 104 -18.24 6.08 -20.52
CA GLU A 104 -19.49 6.80 -20.26
C GLU A 104 -19.81 6.92 -18.76
N ARG A 105 -19.27 5.99 -17.96
CA ARG A 105 -19.51 5.91 -16.52
C ARG A 105 -18.22 5.66 -15.76
N LEU A 106 -18.05 6.39 -14.66
CA LEU A 106 -16.92 6.30 -13.74
C LEU A 106 -17.41 6.32 -12.30
N LEU A 107 -16.95 5.34 -11.52
CA LEU A 107 -17.11 5.26 -10.08
C LEU A 107 -15.73 5.34 -9.40
N ILE A 108 -15.61 6.23 -8.42
CA ILE A 108 -14.48 6.26 -7.49
C ILE A 108 -15.01 5.82 -6.12
N GLY A 109 -14.55 4.67 -5.65
CA GLY A 109 -15.18 3.95 -4.54
C GLY A 109 -16.61 3.58 -4.91
N SER A 110 -17.57 4.22 -4.26
CA SER A 110 -19.01 4.07 -4.54
C SER A 110 -19.67 5.36 -5.04
N VAL A 111 -18.86 6.37 -5.37
CA VAL A 111 -19.33 7.69 -5.82
C VAL A 111 -19.21 7.78 -7.34
N GLU A 112 -20.29 8.18 -8.00
CA GLU A 112 -20.30 8.43 -9.45
C GLU A 112 -19.73 9.80 -9.76
N VAL A 113 -18.77 9.84 -10.68
CA VAL A 113 -18.00 11.05 -10.98
C VAL A 113 -18.15 11.40 -12.46
N GLY A 114 -18.74 12.55 -12.72
CA GLY A 114 -18.80 13.14 -14.06
C GLY A 114 -17.61 14.06 -14.33
N LYS A 115 -17.24 14.18 -15.61
CA LYS A 115 -16.23 15.14 -16.12
C LYS A 115 -14.90 15.08 -15.36
N ILE A 116 -14.37 13.87 -15.17
CA ILE A 116 -13.11 13.65 -14.44
C ILE A 116 -11.94 14.42 -15.06
N GLU A 117 -11.98 14.63 -16.37
CA GLU A 117 -10.98 15.39 -17.13
C GLU A 117 -10.85 16.85 -16.69
N GLU A 118 -11.93 17.47 -16.23
CA GLU A 118 -11.91 18.85 -15.71
C GLU A 118 -11.25 18.94 -14.32
N LYS A 119 -11.02 17.79 -13.66
CA LYS A 119 -10.49 17.68 -12.30
C LYS A 119 -9.02 17.23 -12.26
N ILE A 120 -8.42 16.93 -13.40
CA ILE A 120 -7.02 16.49 -13.47
C ILE A 120 -6.12 17.68 -13.20
N ILE A 121 -5.28 17.56 -12.17
CA ILE A 121 -4.24 18.55 -11.86
C ILE A 121 -3.04 18.29 -12.75
N SER A 122 -2.53 17.06 -12.71
CA SER A 122 -1.40 16.65 -13.54
C SER A 122 -1.50 15.17 -13.93
N ILE A 123 -0.90 14.84 -15.06
CA ILE A 123 -0.80 13.49 -15.60
C ILE A 123 0.55 13.33 -16.28
N ASP A 124 1.26 12.24 -15.99
CA ASP A 124 2.54 11.92 -16.61
C ASP A 124 2.55 10.47 -17.10
N ASP A 125 2.67 10.31 -18.41
CA ASP A 125 2.63 9.00 -19.07
C ASP A 125 3.91 8.18 -18.89
N GLU A 126 5.05 8.84 -18.65
CA GLU A 126 6.33 8.15 -18.47
C GLU A 126 6.42 7.55 -17.06
N LEU A 127 5.88 8.26 -16.07
CA LEU A 127 5.78 7.78 -14.69
C LEU A 127 4.52 6.96 -14.44
N ASP A 128 3.59 6.94 -15.41
CA ASP A 128 2.26 6.37 -15.30
C ASP A 128 1.53 6.85 -14.03
N LEU A 129 1.50 8.17 -13.82
CA LEU A 129 0.89 8.82 -12.66
C LEU A 129 -0.17 9.83 -13.08
N ALA A 130 -1.23 9.93 -12.29
CA ALA A 130 -2.26 10.96 -12.41
C ALA A 130 -2.68 11.46 -11.02
N VAL A 131 -2.89 12.77 -10.94
CA VAL A 131 -3.36 13.47 -9.74
C VAL A 131 -4.66 14.22 -10.08
N ILE A 132 -5.69 13.99 -9.27
CA ILE A 132 -7.03 14.54 -9.47
C ILE A 132 -7.43 15.35 -8.23
N ASP A 133 -7.94 16.56 -8.44
CA ASP A 133 -8.49 17.41 -7.38
C ASP A 133 -9.88 16.91 -6.95
N LEU A 134 -10.07 16.72 -5.64
CA LEU A 134 -11.33 16.31 -5.05
C LEU A 134 -12.06 17.45 -4.29
N SER A 135 -11.54 18.68 -4.35
CA SER A 135 -11.98 19.81 -3.51
C SER A 135 -13.41 20.33 -3.80
N ASP A 136 -14.03 19.96 -4.92
CA ASP A 136 -15.40 20.41 -5.31
C ASP A 136 -16.54 19.63 -4.61
N GLY A 137 -16.32 19.16 -3.38
CA GLY A 137 -17.30 18.37 -2.61
C GLY A 137 -17.23 16.86 -2.86
N LEU A 138 -16.49 16.40 -3.87
CA LEU A 138 -16.26 14.97 -4.11
C LEU A 138 -15.52 14.32 -2.94
N ASN A 139 -14.62 15.06 -2.28
CA ASN A 139 -13.99 14.63 -1.03
C ASN A 139 -15.03 14.30 0.06
N LYS A 140 -16.05 15.15 0.22
CA LYS A 140 -17.13 14.93 1.18
C LYS A 140 -17.99 13.73 0.80
N ASP A 141 -18.35 13.59 -0.47
CA ASP A 141 -19.13 12.43 -0.95
C ASP A 141 -18.39 11.11 -0.67
N LEU A 142 -17.06 11.11 -0.81
CA LEU A 142 -16.22 9.96 -0.46
C LEU A 142 -16.17 9.73 1.06
N GLU A 143 -15.98 10.76 1.86
CA GLU A 143 -16.00 10.66 3.33
C GLU A 143 -17.36 10.13 3.85
N ASP A 144 -18.47 10.51 3.22
CA ASP A 144 -19.82 10.02 3.54
C ASP A 144 -19.98 8.50 3.27
N THR A 145 -19.11 7.89 2.44
CA THR A 145 -19.02 6.43 2.27
C THR A 145 -18.18 5.73 3.35
N GLY A 146 -17.65 6.48 4.32
CA GLY A 146 -16.73 6.00 5.35
C GLY A 146 -15.27 5.94 4.92
N LYS A 147 -14.92 6.58 3.79
CA LYS A 147 -13.52 6.74 3.37
C LYS A 147 -12.86 7.88 4.11
N MET A 148 -11.53 7.85 4.10
CA MET A 148 -10.70 8.87 4.73
C MET A 148 -9.58 9.26 3.77
N PHE A 149 -8.95 10.39 4.05
CA PHE A 149 -7.74 10.84 3.37
C PHE A 149 -6.51 10.50 4.20
N PHE A 150 -5.49 9.95 3.56
CA PHE A 150 -4.21 9.72 4.21
C PHE A 150 -3.49 11.06 4.37
N GLU A 151 -3.10 11.39 5.60
CA GLU A 151 -2.35 12.60 5.93
C GLU A 151 -0.92 12.21 6.35
N PRO A 152 0.06 12.27 5.45
CA PRO A 152 1.42 11.85 5.75
C PRO A 152 2.08 12.78 6.77
N LYS A 153 2.80 12.22 7.75
CA LYS A 153 3.58 13.01 8.73
C LYS A 153 4.73 13.79 8.09
N SER A 154 5.28 13.27 7.01
CA SER A 154 6.33 13.88 6.19
C SER A 154 6.04 13.63 4.72
N TRP A 155 6.27 14.64 3.88
CA TRP A 155 6.10 14.54 2.44
C TRP A 155 7.30 15.16 1.71
N PRO A 156 8.01 14.40 0.85
CA PRO A 156 7.77 12.98 0.54
C PRO A 156 8.07 12.04 1.72
N SER A 157 7.72 10.75 1.57
CA SER A 157 8.10 9.71 2.53
C SER A 157 9.62 9.51 2.55
N SER A 158 10.12 8.85 3.60
CA SER A 158 11.55 8.55 3.69
C SER A 158 11.97 7.50 2.67
N GLU A 159 13.24 7.55 2.25
CA GLU A 159 13.80 6.61 1.28
C GLU A 159 13.64 5.15 1.72
N CYS A 160 13.57 4.25 0.74
CA CYS A 160 13.53 2.82 0.95
C CYS A 160 14.82 2.17 0.51
N GLU A 161 15.13 1.05 1.15
CA GLU A 161 16.24 0.18 0.76
C GLU A 161 15.78 -1.24 0.46
N ILE A 162 16.63 -2.01 -0.21
CA ILE A 162 16.41 -3.45 -0.40
C ILE A 162 16.27 -4.12 0.98
N GLY A 163 15.27 -4.99 1.11
CA GLY A 163 14.93 -5.66 2.37
C GLY A 163 13.92 -4.93 3.25
N ASP A 164 13.47 -3.74 2.88
CA ASP A 164 12.30 -3.12 3.49
C ASP A 164 11.03 -3.89 3.09
N HIS A 165 10.08 -4.03 4.01
CA HIS A 165 8.80 -4.70 3.79
C HIS A 165 7.66 -3.69 3.64
N VAL A 166 6.83 -3.90 2.62
CA VAL A 166 5.77 -2.97 2.23
C VAL A 166 4.41 -3.65 2.14
N PHE A 167 3.37 -2.88 2.40
CA PHE A 167 1.99 -3.22 2.13
C PHE A 167 1.57 -2.66 0.78
N ILE A 168 1.36 -3.55 -0.18
CA ILE A 168 0.80 -3.24 -1.49
C ILE A 168 -0.71 -3.47 -1.40
N VAL A 169 -1.50 -2.42 -1.60
CA VAL A 169 -2.95 -2.50 -1.39
C VAL A 169 -3.75 -2.01 -2.58
N GLY A 170 -4.92 -2.59 -2.83
CA GLY A 170 -5.78 -2.20 -3.95
C GLY A 170 -6.94 -3.17 -4.18
N PHE A 171 -7.49 -3.13 -5.39
CA PHE A 171 -8.66 -3.89 -5.80
C PHE A 171 -8.37 -4.70 -7.07
N PRO A 172 -7.85 -5.93 -6.95
CA PRO A 172 -7.58 -6.78 -8.11
C PRO A 172 -8.87 -7.05 -8.91
N GLY A 173 -8.82 -6.86 -10.22
CA GLY A 173 -9.96 -7.08 -11.09
C GLY A 173 -10.39 -8.54 -11.18
N ILE A 174 -9.49 -9.48 -10.92
CA ILE A 174 -9.82 -10.92 -10.87
C ILE A 174 -10.77 -11.28 -9.73
N PHE A 175 -10.85 -10.46 -8.68
CA PHE A 175 -11.81 -10.66 -7.60
C PHE A 175 -13.12 -9.92 -7.82
N ARG A 176 -13.23 -9.07 -8.85
CA ARG A 176 -14.46 -8.35 -9.14
C ARG A 176 -15.54 -9.33 -9.57
N GLU A 177 -16.72 -9.17 -9.01
CA GLU A 177 -17.92 -9.91 -9.37
C GLU A 177 -18.93 -8.93 -9.93
N ASP A 178 -19.16 -9.02 -11.24
CA ASP A 178 -20.10 -8.16 -11.95
C ASP A 178 -21.46 -8.85 -12.01
N GLU A 179 -22.48 -8.21 -11.43
CA GLU A 179 -23.90 -8.54 -11.60
C GLU A 179 -24.57 -7.50 -12.50
N GLU A 180 -25.79 -7.79 -12.95
CA GLU A 180 -26.53 -6.95 -13.91
C GLU A 180 -26.65 -5.49 -13.46
N LEU A 181 -26.84 -5.26 -12.15
CA LEU A 181 -27.07 -3.92 -11.59
C LEU A 181 -25.93 -3.37 -10.74
N PHE A 182 -24.96 -4.19 -10.32
CA PHE A 182 -23.87 -3.75 -9.44
C PHE A 182 -22.59 -4.56 -9.65
N SER A 183 -21.47 -4.03 -9.17
CA SER A 183 -20.18 -4.73 -9.12
C SER A 183 -19.72 -4.83 -7.68
N SER A 184 -19.41 -6.05 -7.24
CA SER A 184 -18.71 -6.28 -5.97
C SER A 184 -17.20 -6.27 -6.24
N VAL A 185 -16.48 -5.34 -5.62
CA VAL A 185 -15.02 -5.24 -5.71
C VAL A 185 -14.39 -5.61 -4.36
N TYR A 186 -13.33 -6.41 -4.39
CA TYR A 186 -12.70 -6.92 -3.17
C TYR A 186 -11.32 -6.29 -2.98
N TYR A 187 -11.14 -5.69 -1.80
CA TYR A 187 -9.87 -5.14 -1.37
C TYR A 187 -8.87 -6.25 -1.08
N THR A 188 -7.63 -6.04 -1.48
CA THR A 188 -6.49 -6.94 -1.26
C THR A 188 -5.32 -6.16 -0.70
N ALA A 189 -4.60 -6.77 0.23
CA ALA A 189 -3.35 -6.28 0.75
C ALA A 189 -2.30 -7.40 0.71
N ILE A 190 -1.12 -7.09 0.20
CA ILE A 190 0.02 -8.00 0.06
C ILE A 190 1.15 -7.38 0.88
N HIS A 191 1.76 -8.15 1.78
CA HIS A 191 2.93 -7.72 2.54
C HIS A 191 4.17 -8.45 2.02
N GLU A 192 5.08 -7.72 1.39
CA GLU A 192 6.22 -8.27 0.66
C GLU A 192 7.48 -7.43 0.83
N GLU A 193 8.63 -8.04 0.53
CA GLU A 193 9.95 -7.41 0.61
C GLU A 193 10.30 -6.65 -0.69
N ILE A 194 10.92 -5.48 -0.55
CA ILE A 194 11.54 -4.73 -1.66
C ILE A 194 12.81 -5.45 -2.09
N MET A 195 12.85 -5.82 -3.37
CA MET A 195 13.95 -6.56 -4.01
C MET A 195 14.88 -5.65 -4.82
N ASP A 196 14.38 -4.52 -5.32
CA ASP A 196 15.15 -3.56 -6.10
C ASP A 196 14.68 -2.12 -5.84
N VAL A 197 15.62 -1.19 -5.87
CA VAL A 197 15.40 0.24 -5.66
C VAL A 197 16.19 1.02 -6.70
N THR A 198 15.48 1.85 -7.46
CA THR A 198 16.11 2.84 -8.34
C THR A 198 15.69 4.25 -7.93
N ASP A 199 16.25 5.25 -8.61
CA ASP A 199 15.85 6.63 -8.40
C ASP A 199 14.34 6.78 -8.58
N ARG A 200 13.74 6.12 -9.59
CA ARG A 200 12.33 6.32 -9.95
C ARG A 200 11.35 5.29 -9.38
N ARG A 201 11.79 4.04 -9.23
CA ARG A 201 10.88 2.93 -8.93
C ARG A 201 11.40 2.03 -7.83
N LEU A 202 10.47 1.32 -7.22
CA LEU A 202 10.75 0.18 -6.36
C LEU A 202 10.22 -1.08 -7.06
N VAL A 203 10.84 -2.21 -6.77
CA VAL A 203 10.31 -3.53 -7.17
C VAL A 203 10.18 -4.37 -5.92
N SER A 204 8.95 -4.78 -5.64
CA SER A 204 8.64 -5.71 -4.55
C SER A 204 8.58 -7.14 -5.07
N GLY A 205 9.01 -8.09 -4.23
CA GLY A 205 8.86 -9.51 -4.48
C GLY A 205 7.41 -9.89 -4.78
N PHE A 206 7.24 -10.91 -5.62
CA PHE A 206 5.93 -11.49 -5.92
C PHE A 206 6.01 -13.01 -5.84
N ASN A 207 6.28 -13.53 -4.64
CA ASN A 207 6.46 -14.98 -4.44
C ASN A 207 5.21 -15.62 -3.83
N ARG A 208 4.28 -15.97 -4.70
CA ARG A 208 2.99 -16.58 -4.32
C ARG A 208 3.11 -17.92 -3.60
N GLU A 209 4.22 -18.65 -3.77
CA GLU A 209 4.41 -19.95 -3.10
C GLU A 209 4.52 -19.80 -1.59
N ASN A 210 4.97 -18.62 -1.13
CA ASN A 210 5.16 -18.31 0.29
C ASN A 210 4.01 -17.51 0.89
N TRP A 211 3.02 -17.14 0.09
CA TRP A 211 1.89 -16.35 0.56
C TRP A 211 1.00 -17.15 1.50
N LYS A 212 0.68 -16.53 2.63
CA LYS A 212 -0.28 -17.05 3.60
C LYS A 212 -1.42 -16.07 3.70
N LYS A 213 -2.64 -16.56 3.50
CA LYS A 213 -3.84 -15.78 3.73
C LYS A 213 -4.01 -15.57 5.24
N THR A 214 -3.86 -14.33 5.68
CA THR A 214 -4.12 -13.94 7.08
C THR A 214 -5.57 -13.55 7.28
N LEU A 215 -6.15 -12.80 6.32
CA LEU A 215 -7.51 -12.27 6.39
C LEU A 215 -8.21 -12.30 5.02
N GLY A 216 -9.54 -12.17 5.03
CA GLY A 216 -10.33 -11.86 3.84
C GLY A 216 -11.21 -12.99 3.34
N LEU A 217 -12.08 -12.64 2.38
CA LEU A 217 -13.11 -13.54 1.86
C LEU A 217 -12.64 -14.37 0.66
N LYS A 218 -11.73 -13.82 -0.16
CA LYS A 218 -11.19 -14.48 -1.35
C LYS A 218 -9.96 -15.30 -1.03
N GLU A 219 -9.75 -16.39 -1.76
CA GLU A 219 -8.55 -17.20 -1.59
C GLU A 219 -7.36 -16.57 -2.32
N ILE A 220 -6.21 -16.53 -1.65
CA ILE A 220 -5.02 -15.89 -2.21
C ILE A 220 -4.50 -16.63 -3.46
N SER A 221 -4.76 -17.93 -3.55
CA SER A 221 -4.44 -18.76 -4.73
C SER A 221 -5.18 -18.33 -6.00
N ASP A 222 -6.28 -17.60 -5.86
CA ASP A 222 -7.07 -17.09 -6.98
C ASP A 222 -6.50 -15.79 -7.55
N LEU A 223 -5.58 -15.12 -6.83
CA LEU A 223 -4.86 -13.93 -7.30
C LEU A 223 -3.80 -14.30 -8.35
N LYS A 224 -4.28 -14.77 -9.50
CA LYS A 224 -3.44 -15.22 -10.63
C LYS A 224 -2.93 -14.06 -11.48
N ARG A 225 -3.59 -12.91 -11.39
CA ARG A 225 -3.30 -11.67 -12.13
C ARG A 225 -3.44 -10.48 -11.19
N LEU A 226 -2.62 -9.46 -11.40
CA LEU A 226 -2.62 -8.24 -10.58
C LEU A 226 -3.37 -7.07 -11.22
N GLY A 227 -3.77 -7.20 -12.49
CA GLY A 227 -4.61 -6.20 -13.15
C GLY A 227 -5.77 -5.74 -12.25
N GLY A 228 -5.93 -4.43 -12.14
CA GLY A 228 -6.83 -3.78 -11.18
C GLY A 228 -6.14 -3.24 -9.91
N LEU A 229 -4.97 -3.78 -9.54
CA LEU A 229 -4.14 -3.18 -8.49
C LEU A 229 -3.49 -1.86 -8.92
N SER A 230 -3.31 -1.61 -10.21
CA SER A 230 -2.75 -0.38 -10.79
C SER A 230 -3.30 0.89 -10.11
N GLY A 231 -2.40 1.74 -9.62
CA GLY A 231 -2.69 3.00 -8.92
C GLY A 231 -2.96 2.82 -7.43
N GLY A 232 -2.94 1.58 -6.95
CA GLY A 232 -3.09 1.24 -5.54
C GLY A 232 -1.90 1.76 -4.73
N PRO A 233 -2.13 2.34 -3.54
CA PRO A 233 -1.05 2.86 -2.71
C PRO A 233 -0.19 1.73 -2.16
N VAL A 234 1.09 2.06 -1.94
CA VAL A 234 2.06 1.20 -1.28
C VAL A 234 2.57 1.89 -0.03
N PHE A 235 2.42 1.22 1.11
CA PHE A 235 2.81 1.75 2.42
C PHE A 235 3.97 0.96 3.02
N ILE A 236 4.78 1.61 3.84
CA ILE A 236 5.64 0.96 4.81
C ILE A 236 5.24 1.40 6.22
N CYS A 237 5.32 0.48 7.18
CA CYS A 237 5.06 0.79 8.59
C CYS A 237 6.37 0.77 9.37
N ARG A 238 6.96 1.95 9.63
CA ARG A 238 8.18 2.05 10.44
C ARG A 238 7.81 2.46 11.85
N ASP A 239 8.08 1.59 12.82
CA ASP A 239 7.69 1.80 14.23
C ASP A 239 6.20 2.17 14.38
N ASP A 240 5.35 1.37 13.72
CA ASP A 240 3.90 1.55 13.69
C ASP A 240 3.41 2.86 13.05
N ILE A 241 4.30 3.62 12.41
CA ILE A 241 3.96 4.83 11.65
C ILE A 241 3.89 4.47 10.17
N PRO A 242 2.71 4.57 9.54
CA PRO A 242 2.58 4.35 8.12
C PRO A 242 3.15 5.51 7.31
N GLU A 243 3.89 5.19 6.26
CA GLU A 243 4.40 6.11 5.26
C GLU A 243 3.96 5.67 3.86
N LEU A 244 3.47 6.60 3.04
CA LEU A 244 3.06 6.32 1.66
C LEU A 244 4.29 6.39 0.74
N LEU A 245 4.76 5.25 0.25
CA LEU A 245 5.97 5.13 -0.57
C LEU A 245 5.72 5.38 -2.05
N GLY A 246 4.53 5.06 -2.54
CA GLY A 246 4.28 5.09 -3.96
C GLY A 246 2.99 4.40 -4.37
N PHE A 247 2.90 4.10 -5.66
CA PHE A 247 1.72 3.55 -6.29
C PHE A 247 2.12 2.39 -7.19
N THR A 248 1.36 1.31 -7.13
CA THR A 248 1.56 0.15 -8.02
C THR A 248 1.35 0.56 -9.47
N TYR A 249 2.16 0.03 -10.38
CA TYR A 249 1.95 0.18 -11.82
C TYR A 249 2.51 -1.04 -12.57
N GLU A 250 1.98 -1.32 -13.76
CA GLU A 250 2.45 -2.42 -14.60
C GLU A 250 2.99 -1.86 -15.92
N ASP A 251 4.31 -1.90 -16.08
CA ASP A 251 4.95 -1.59 -17.36
C ASP A 251 5.23 -2.90 -18.11
N GLY A 252 4.23 -3.34 -18.90
CA GLY A 252 4.26 -4.15 -20.13
C GLY A 252 5.09 -5.44 -20.26
N GLY A 253 6.11 -5.66 -19.45
CA GLY A 253 6.93 -6.85 -19.36
C GLY A 253 6.37 -7.80 -18.32
N GLY A 254 6.28 -9.08 -18.66
CA GLY A 254 5.65 -10.09 -17.82
C GLY A 254 6.12 -10.11 -16.36
N PHE A 255 5.22 -10.53 -15.48
CA PHE A 255 5.29 -10.56 -14.02
C PHE A 255 6.37 -11.43 -13.37
N PHE A 256 7.36 -11.91 -14.11
CA PHE A 256 8.41 -12.75 -13.53
C PHE A 256 9.35 -11.95 -12.60
N ASP A 257 9.32 -10.61 -12.67
CA ASP A 257 10.28 -9.73 -11.97
C ASP A 257 9.71 -9.02 -10.71
N GLY A 258 8.44 -9.21 -10.34
CA GLY A 258 7.84 -8.60 -9.14
C GLY A 258 6.81 -7.48 -9.40
N VAL A 259 6.32 -6.85 -8.34
CA VAL A 259 5.38 -5.71 -8.41
C VAL A 259 6.16 -4.41 -8.52
N LYS A 260 5.97 -3.66 -9.61
CA LYS A 260 6.60 -2.35 -9.81
C LYS A 260 5.80 -1.26 -9.10
N ILE A 261 6.52 -0.33 -8.51
CA ILE A 261 5.96 0.75 -7.70
C ILE A 261 6.63 2.05 -8.14
N ILE A 262 5.85 3.04 -8.53
CA ILE A 262 6.33 4.39 -8.80
C ILE A 262 6.35 5.16 -7.49
N LYS A 263 7.48 5.81 -7.17
CA LYS A 263 7.65 6.50 -5.89
C LYS A 263 6.71 7.71 -5.75
N SER A 264 6.20 7.95 -4.55
CA SER A 264 5.27 9.06 -4.27
C SER A 264 5.96 10.43 -4.31
N TYR A 265 7.28 10.47 -4.20
CA TYR A 265 8.04 11.73 -4.13
C TYR A 265 7.91 12.59 -5.39
N PHE A 266 7.51 12.01 -6.53
CA PHE A 266 7.30 12.75 -7.77
C PHE A 266 6.11 13.72 -7.70
N ILE A 267 5.28 13.64 -6.65
CA ILE A 267 4.09 14.49 -6.50
C ILE A 267 4.41 15.58 -5.49
N ASP A 268 4.34 16.84 -5.93
CA ASP A 268 4.50 17.99 -5.05
C ASP A 268 3.27 18.19 -4.15
N LYS A 269 3.41 19.02 -3.11
CA LYS A 269 2.32 19.27 -2.15
C LYS A 269 1.05 19.87 -2.77
N ASP A 270 1.19 20.53 -3.91
CA ASP A 270 0.11 21.12 -4.68
C ASP A 270 -0.50 20.14 -5.73
N GLY A 271 0.02 18.92 -5.83
CA GLY A 271 -0.48 17.87 -6.74
C GLY A 271 0.17 17.84 -8.12
N GLU A 272 1.13 18.74 -8.39
CA GLU A 272 1.92 18.70 -9.61
C GLU A 272 2.90 17.53 -9.63
N ILE A 273 3.07 16.88 -10.79
CA ILE A 273 4.08 15.83 -10.97
C ILE A 273 5.39 16.47 -11.46
N SER A 274 6.46 16.34 -10.68
CA SER A 274 7.78 16.89 -11.00
C SER A 274 8.84 15.79 -11.12
N LYS A 275 9.50 15.71 -12.27
CA LYS A 275 10.67 14.82 -12.50
C LYS A 275 11.98 15.40 -11.98
N ASN A 276 11.98 16.67 -11.57
CA ASN A 276 13.15 17.38 -11.07
C ASN A 276 13.10 17.38 -9.55
N VAL A 277 13.27 16.21 -8.95
CA VAL A 277 13.44 16.10 -7.50
C VAL A 277 14.94 15.95 -7.22
N PRO A 278 15.51 16.68 -6.24
CA PRO A 278 16.95 16.73 -5.98
C PRO A 278 17.61 15.38 -5.71
#